data_AF-A0A7X2PBZ8-F1
#
_entry.id   AF-A0A7X2PBZ8-F1
#
_cell.length_a   1.000
_cell.length_b   1.000
_cell.length_c   1.000
_cell.angle_alpha   90.00
_cell.angle_beta   90.00
_cell.angle_gamma   90.00
#
_symmetry.space_group_name_H-M   'P 1'
#
loop_
_entity.id
_entity.type
_entity.pdbx_description
1 polymer ?
#
loop_
_entity_poly.entity_id
_entity_poly.type
_entity_poly.pdbx_seq_one_letter_code
_entity_poly.pdbx_strand_id
1 'polypeptide(L)'
;MEKRKDDPYRIKTEAVEDLVGATPENTPHYSEEELKKYRTKSKLHISGTSKALLMKLWFSGAVCYFFIWGLGLYIGSTLDLFFVTAIGMGFVKDILENNALRWIANPPRSNDKWMMFPEKRYRSLIFNVLYSFLVMFCVMMTYEGVNGAFGTITGQTDVVLFGIEPVTFAVIYLLFDLFFLWIKRQFSKIIADAKRKVEKGD
;
A
#
# COMPACT_ATOMS: atom_id res chain seq x y z
N MET A 1 58.79 -3.22 25.08
CA MET A 1 57.63 -2.47 25.61
C MET A 1 56.37 -3.12 25.07
N GLU A 2 55.59 -3.69 25.98
CA GLU A 2 54.45 -4.57 25.71
C GLU A 2 53.22 -3.73 25.28
N LYS A 3 52.65 -4.03 24.10
CA LYS A 3 51.42 -3.37 23.62
C LYS A 3 50.26 -3.83 24.52
N ARG A 4 49.76 -2.95 25.38
CA ARG A 4 48.52 -3.20 26.14
C ARG A 4 47.40 -3.51 25.15
N LYS A 5 46.77 -4.66 25.32
CA LYS A 5 45.54 -5.05 24.61
C LYS A 5 44.42 -4.16 25.15
N ASP A 6 43.83 -3.34 24.28
CA ASP A 6 42.71 -2.50 24.64
C ASP A 6 41.47 -3.36 24.93
N ASP A 7 40.93 -3.22 26.14
CA ASP A 7 39.73 -3.90 26.60
C ASP A 7 38.51 -3.41 25.79
N PRO A 8 37.81 -4.27 25.03
CA PRO A 8 36.73 -3.87 24.14
C PRO A 8 35.50 -3.31 24.87
N TYR A 9 35.41 -3.48 26.19
CA TYR A 9 34.29 -2.99 27.01
C TYR A 9 34.57 -1.66 27.70
N ARG A 10 35.78 -1.09 27.50
CA ARG A 10 36.10 0.22 28.04
C ARG A 10 35.40 1.30 27.23
N ILE A 11 34.45 1.97 27.86
CA ILE A 11 33.73 3.11 27.26
C ILE A 11 34.78 4.16 26.85
N LYS A 12 34.81 4.50 25.56
CA LYS A 12 35.65 5.56 25.02
C LYS A 12 35.04 6.89 25.41
N THR A 13 35.35 7.36 26.61
CA THR A 13 34.81 8.60 27.20
C THR A 13 35.01 9.81 26.28
N GLU A 14 36.16 9.89 25.59
CA GLU A 14 36.44 10.94 24.60
C GLU A 14 35.44 10.93 23.44
N ALA A 15 35.10 9.75 22.89
CA ALA A 15 34.12 9.66 21.81
C ALA A 15 32.69 10.01 22.28
N VAL A 16 32.38 9.78 23.56
CA VAL A 16 31.10 10.17 24.15
C VAL A 16 31.06 11.68 24.36
N GLU A 17 32.13 12.28 24.87
CA GLU A 17 32.25 13.73 25.05
C GLU A 17 32.18 14.47 23.71
N ASP A 18 32.85 13.95 22.66
CA ASP A 18 32.78 14.49 21.31
C ASP A 18 31.36 14.43 20.72
N LEU A 19 30.61 13.35 20.99
CA LEU A 19 29.22 13.22 20.55
C LEU A 19 28.27 14.16 21.31
N VAL A 20 28.51 14.35 22.61
CA VAL A 20 27.69 15.24 23.46
C VAL A 20 27.99 16.71 23.18
N GLY A 21 29.24 17.05 22.86
CA GLY A 21 29.70 18.37 22.47
C GLY A 21 29.53 18.70 20.99
N ALA A 22 28.97 17.79 20.20
CA ALA A 22 28.81 17.95 18.76
C ALA A 22 27.83 19.10 18.45
N THR A 23 28.38 20.23 18.02
CA THR A 23 27.66 21.36 17.44
C THR A 23 27.86 21.37 15.92
N PRO A 24 26.97 22.03 15.14
CA PRO A 24 27.10 22.12 13.68
C PRO A 24 28.47 22.63 13.21
N GLU A 25 29.15 23.41 14.06
CA GLU A 25 30.45 24.03 13.80
C GLU A 25 31.63 23.11 14.15
N ASN A 26 31.47 22.17 15.09
CA ASN A 26 32.51 21.26 15.57
C ASN A 26 32.38 19.82 15.03
N THR A 27 31.46 19.59 14.09
CA THR A 27 31.25 18.26 13.51
C THR A 27 32.26 18.05 12.36
N PRO A 28 32.99 16.91 12.31
CA PRO A 28 33.89 16.64 11.21
C PRO A 28 33.11 16.60 9.88
N HIS A 29 33.49 17.48 8.96
CA HIS A 29 32.95 17.50 7.61
C HIS A 29 33.59 16.39 6.77
N TYR A 30 32.86 15.28 6.60
CA TYR A 30 33.25 14.23 5.69
C TYR A 30 32.88 14.58 4.25
N SER A 31 33.74 14.22 3.30
CA SER A 31 33.43 14.36 1.88
C SER A 31 32.24 13.46 1.49
N GLU A 32 31.46 13.90 0.50
CA GLU A 32 30.39 13.08 -0.11
C GLU A 32 30.89 11.70 -0.57
N GLU A 33 32.17 11.59 -0.95
CA GLU A 33 32.81 10.36 -1.40
C GLU A 33 33.07 9.38 -0.25
N GLU A 34 33.52 9.86 0.91
CA GLU A 34 33.67 9.04 2.12
C GLU A 34 32.31 8.56 2.64
N LEU A 35 31.29 9.43 2.64
CA LEU A 35 29.93 9.06 3.03
C LEU A 35 29.34 7.99 2.10
N LYS A 36 29.64 8.06 0.79
CA LYS A 36 29.22 7.04 -0.19
C LYS A 36 29.83 5.66 0.08
N LYS A 37 31.00 5.57 0.73
CA LYS A 37 31.64 4.29 1.10
C LYS A 37 30.83 3.53 2.16
N TYR A 38 30.20 4.25 3.08
CA TYR A 38 29.40 3.67 4.18
C TYR A 38 27.91 3.54 3.83
N ARG A 39 27.47 4.10 2.71
CA ARG A 39 26.09 3.93 2.24
C ARG A 39 25.96 2.57 1.55
N THR A 40 25.34 1.61 2.22
CA THR A 40 25.01 0.29 1.65
C THR A 40 24.19 0.47 0.36
N LYS A 41 24.84 0.34 -0.80
CA LYS A 41 24.16 0.33 -2.10
C LYS A 41 23.37 -0.97 -2.21
N SER A 42 22.09 -0.93 -1.88
CA SER A 42 21.16 -2.01 -2.24
C SER A 42 21.20 -2.16 -3.77
N LYS A 43 21.61 -3.35 -4.25
CA LYS A 43 21.80 -3.62 -5.69
C LYS A 43 20.48 -3.69 -6.47
N LEU A 44 19.34 -3.66 -5.80
CA LEU A 44 18.02 -3.72 -6.43
C LEU A 44 17.35 -2.34 -6.33
N HIS A 45 17.42 -1.58 -7.42
CA HIS A 45 16.73 -0.30 -7.53
C HIS A 45 15.25 -0.50 -7.88
N ILE A 46 14.47 -1.00 -6.91
CA ILE A 46 13.02 -1.18 -7.08
C ILE A 46 12.37 0.20 -7.13
N SER A 47 11.63 0.48 -8.22
CA SER A 47 10.92 1.75 -8.38
C SER A 47 9.89 1.97 -7.26
N GLY A 48 9.69 3.23 -6.86
CA GLY A 48 8.68 3.56 -5.83
C GLY A 48 7.26 3.09 -6.21
N THR A 49 6.94 3.13 -7.51
CA THR A 49 5.67 2.60 -8.04
C THR A 49 5.54 1.10 -7.83
N SER A 50 6.57 0.32 -8.15
CA SER A 50 6.55 -1.14 -7.98
C SER A 50 6.38 -1.52 -6.50
N LYS A 51 7.03 -0.79 -5.58
CA LYS A 51 6.85 -1.02 -4.13
C LYS A 51 5.41 -0.74 -3.69
N ALA A 52 4.82 0.36 -4.17
CA ALA A 52 3.44 0.72 -3.83
C ALA A 52 2.43 -0.33 -4.34
N LEU A 53 2.58 -0.76 -5.60
CA LEU A 53 1.72 -1.78 -6.20
C LEU A 53 1.86 -3.13 -5.49
N LEU A 54 3.09 -3.54 -5.17
CA LEU A 54 3.34 -4.79 -4.46
C LEU A 54 2.69 -4.77 -3.06
N MET A 55 2.71 -3.64 -2.35
CA MET A 55 2.02 -3.53 -1.07
C MET A 55 0.51 -3.61 -1.19
N LYS A 56 -0.08 -2.93 -2.17
CA LYS A 56 -1.52 -3.07 -2.41
C LYS A 56 -1.91 -4.50 -2.74
N LEU A 57 -1.13 -5.16 -3.60
CA LEU A 57 -1.33 -6.55 -3.97
C LEU A 57 -1.21 -7.47 -2.75
N TRP A 58 -0.19 -7.26 -1.92
CA TRP A 58 0.03 -8.09 -0.74
C TRP A 58 -1.10 -7.95 0.29
N PHE A 59 -1.51 -6.73 0.62
CA PHE A 59 -2.59 -6.52 1.59
C PHE A 59 -3.95 -7.05 1.09
N SER A 60 -4.28 -6.85 -0.19
CA SER A 60 -5.50 -7.42 -0.77
C SER A 60 -5.48 -8.95 -0.77
N GLY A 61 -4.36 -9.57 -1.11
CA GLY A 61 -4.19 -11.03 -1.04
C GLY A 61 -4.26 -11.56 0.39
N ALA A 62 -3.64 -10.86 1.35
CA ALA A 62 -3.69 -11.23 2.77
C ALA A 62 -5.14 -11.18 3.30
N VAL A 63 -5.91 -10.15 2.96
CA VAL A 63 -7.32 -10.07 3.35
C VAL A 63 -8.12 -11.21 2.74
N CYS A 64 -7.92 -11.54 1.46
CA CYS A 64 -8.57 -12.71 0.86
C CYS A 64 -8.23 -14.01 1.60
N TYR A 65 -6.95 -14.21 1.92
CA TYR A 65 -6.49 -15.41 2.62
C TYR A 65 -7.12 -15.54 4.02
N PHE A 66 -7.10 -14.47 4.82
CA PHE A 66 -7.64 -14.54 6.18
C PHE A 66 -9.16 -14.51 6.23
N PHE A 67 -9.81 -13.68 5.42
CA PHE A 67 -11.26 -13.50 5.47
C PHE A 67 -11.98 -14.50 4.58
N ILE A 68 -11.72 -14.50 3.27
CA ILE A 68 -12.48 -15.34 2.34
C ILE A 68 -12.14 -16.82 2.57
N TRP A 69 -10.85 -17.17 2.64
CA TRP A 69 -10.46 -18.57 2.89
C TRP A 69 -10.54 -18.95 4.37
N GLY A 70 -10.02 -18.11 5.27
CA GLY A 70 -10.01 -18.40 6.71
C GLY A 70 -11.40 -18.33 7.34
N LEU A 71 -12.04 -17.15 7.33
CA LEU A 71 -13.39 -17.00 7.89
C LEU A 71 -14.47 -17.70 7.06
N GLY A 72 -14.26 -17.93 5.77
CA GLY A 72 -15.21 -18.67 4.92
C GLY A 72 -15.46 -20.12 5.38
N LEU A 73 -14.55 -20.72 6.16
CA LEU A 73 -14.78 -22.03 6.78
C LEU A 73 -15.85 -21.99 7.88
N TYR A 74 -16.08 -20.82 8.48
CA TYR A 74 -17.00 -20.63 9.60
C TYR A 74 -18.29 -19.91 9.19
N ILE A 75 -18.21 -19.05 8.17
CA ILE A 75 -19.36 -18.27 7.66
C ILE A 75 -19.88 -18.95 6.40
N GLY A 76 -21.03 -19.64 6.51
CA GLY A 76 -21.66 -20.30 5.37
C GLY A 76 -22.41 -19.37 4.40
N SER A 77 -22.79 -18.17 4.85
CA SER A 77 -23.48 -17.18 4.02
C SER A 77 -22.47 -16.35 3.23
N THR A 78 -22.54 -16.43 1.89
CA THR A 78 -21.68 -15.66 0.98
C THR A 78 -21.84 -14.15 1.17
N LEU A 79 -23.06 -13.68 1.45
CA LEU A 79 -23.34 -12.27 1.68
C LEU A 79 -22.70 -11.76 2.98
N ASP A 80 -22.76 -12.56 4.04
CA ASP A 80 -22.16 -12.21 5.33
C ASP A 80 -20.63 -12.19 5.19
N LEU A 81 -20.07 -13.19 4.50
CA LEU A 81 -18.65 -13.26 4.21
C LEU A 81 -18.18 -12.05 3.40
N PHE A 82 -18.95 -11.65 2.37
CA PHE A 82 -18.69 -10.45 1.59
C PHE A 82 -18.70 -9.20 2.45
N PHE A 83 -19.74 -9.03 3.27
CA PHE A 83 -19.90 -7.85 4.12
C PHE A 83 -18.76 -7.71 5.13
N VAL A 84 -18.41 -8.80 5.82
CA VAL A 84 -17.30 -8.84 6.77
C VAL A 84 -15.96 -8.60 6.07
N THR A 85 -15.75 -9.19 4.88
CA THR A 85 -14.53 -8.99 4.09
C THR A 85 -14.40 -7.54 3.63
N ALA A 86 -15.48 -6.90 3.16
CA ALA A 86 -15.46 -5.51 2.72
C ALA A 86 -15.14 -4.54 3.87
N ILE A 87 -15.70 -4.78 5.06
CA ILE A 87 -15.34 -4.05 6.27
C ILE A 87 -13.88 -4.27 6.60
N GLY A 88 -13.44 -5.54 6.73
CA GLY A 88 -12.06 -5.89 7.03
C GLY A 88 -11.06 -5.24 6.07
N MET A 89 -11.37 -5.24 4.77
CA MET A 89 -10.57 -4.60 3.75
C MET A 89 -10.52 -3.07 3.94
N GLY A 90 -11.64 -2.42 4.28
CA GLY A 90 -11.66 -1.00 4.62
C GLY A 90 -10.76 -0.63 5.80
N PHE A 91 -10.79 -1.42 6.87
CA PHE A 91 -9.92 -1.26 8.02
C PHE A 91 -8.45 -1.48 7.68
N VAL A 92 -8.13 -2.57 6.96
CA VAL A 92 -6.76 -2.86 6.51
C VAL A 92 -6.25 -1.75 5.61
N LYS A 93 -7.08 -1.23 4.71
CA LYS A 93 -6.71 -0.13 3.80
C LYS A 93 -6.39 1.16 4.56
N ASP A 94 -7.23 1.56 5.51
CA ASP A 94 -7.04 2.80 6.27
C ASP A 94 -5.89 2.72 7.28
N ILE A 95 -5.82 1.61 8.04
CA ILE A 95 -4.89 1.46 9.17
C ILE A 95 -3.52 0.92 8.72
N LEU A 96 -3.50 -0.07 7.82
CA LEU A 96 -2.26 -0.76 7.44
C LEU A 96 -1.73 -0.26 6.10
N GLU A 97 -2.52 -0.35 5.03
CA GLU A 97 -2.06 -0.04 3.66
C GLU A 97 -1.63 1.43 3.54
N ASN A 98 -2.48 2.37 3.95
CA ASN A 98 -2.17 3.80 3.89
C ASN A 98 -0.93 4.16 4.74
N ASN A 99 -0.76 3.54 5.90
CA ASN A 99 0.40 3.78 6.75
C ASN A 99 1.68 3.15 6.17
N ALA A 100 1.60 1.94 5.62
CA ALA A 100 2.71 1.29 4.92
C ALA A 100 3.15 2.09 3.69
N LEU A 101 2.21 2.57 2.89
CA LEU A 101 2.50 3.41 1.72
C LEU A 101 3.16 4.74 2.10
N ARG A 102 2.78 5.35 3.22
CA ARG A 102 3.45 6.55 3.76
C ARG A 102 4.85 6.25 4.27
N TRP A 103 5.06 5.09 4.89
CA TRP A 103 6.37 4.68 5.39
C TRP A 103 7.38 4.42 4.26
N ILE A 104 6.93 3.85 3.14
CA ILE A 104 7.77 3.57 1.97
C ILE A 104 7.97 4.84 1.10
N ALA A 105 7.23 5.91 1.35
CA ALA A 105 7.29 7.14 0.57
C ALA A 105 8.62 7.89 0.78
N ASN A 106 9.35 8.11 -0.30
CA ASN A 106 10.56 8.94 -0.32
C ASN A 106 10.55 9.75 -1.63
N PRO A 107 10.30 11.08 -1.64
CA PRO A 107 10.08 12.03 -0.54
C PRO A 107 8.71 11.87 0.18
N PRO A 108 8.51 12.50 1.36
CA PRO A 108 7.22 12.45 2.08
C PRO A 108 6.06 12.90 1.17
N ARG A 109 4.91 12.20 1.27
CA ARG A 109 3.70 12.36 0.44
C ARG A 109 3.78 11.92 -1.03
N SER A 110 4.91 11.42 -1.51
CA SER A 110 5.04 10.93 -2.90
C SER A 110 4.06 9.80 -3.27
N ASN A 111 3.66 9.00 -2.28
CA ASN A 111 2.74 7.88 -2.46
C ASN A 111 1.27 8.22 -2.26
N ASP A 112 0.91 9.46 -1.90
CA ASP A 112 -0.48 9.88 -1.68
C ASP A 112 -1.33 9.72 -2.96
N LYS A 113 -0.70 9.77 -4.14
CA LYS A 113 -1.34 9.51 -5.44
C LYS A 113 -1.90 8.10 -5.61
N TRP A 114 -1.44 7.15 -4.78
CA TRP A 114 -1.89 5.76 -4.77
C TRP A 114 -2.97 5.51 -3.71
N MET A 115 -3.38 6.53 -2.95
CA MET A 115 -4.43 6.43 -1.94
C MET A 115 -5.71 7.11 -2.44
N MET A 116 -6.85 6.44 -2.22
CA MET A 116 -8.15 7.03 -2.55
C MET A 116 -8.46 8.20 -1.60
N PHE A 117 -8.20 8.02 -0.30
CA PHE A 117 -8.36 9.05 0.72
C PHE A 117 -7.04 9.21 1.51
N PRO A 118 -6.19 10.21 1.18
CA PRO A 118 -4.90 10.40 1.84
C PRO A 118 -5.02 11.13 3.19
N GLU A 119 -6.20 11.57 3.61
CA GLU A 119 -6.40 12.34 4.85
C GLU A 119 -6.28 11.45 6.11
N LYS A 120 -5.61 11.95 7.16
CA LYS A 120 -5.52 11.28 8.47
C LYS A 120 -6.68 11.68 9.40
N ARG A 121 -7.92 11.42 8.99
CA ARG A 121 -9.12 11.77 9.78
C ARG A 121 -9.99 10.54 10.00
N TYR A 122 -10.76 10.49 11.08
CA TYR A 122 -11.70 9.39 11.33
C TYR A 122 -12.69 9.18 10.16
N ARG A 123 -13.05 10.25 9.45
CA ARG A 123 -13.89 10.19 8.25
C ARG A 123 -13.25 9.38 7.12
N SER A 124 -11.91 9.37 7.02
CA SER A 124 -11.17 8.55 6.06
C SER A 124 -11.48 7.07 6.23
N LEU A 125 -11.59 6.58 7.47
CA LEU A 125 -11.95 5.18 7.75
C LEU A 125 -13.31 4.83 7.15
N ILE A 126 -14.34 5.65 7.41
CA ILE A 126 -15.69 5.43 6.89
C ILE A 126 -15.67 5.40 5.36
N PHE A 127 -15.02 6.39 4.73
CA PHE A 127 -14.94 6.44 3.27
C PHE A 127 -14.11 5.30 2.68
N ASN A 128 -13.05 4.85 3.34
CA ASN A 128 -12.26 3.68 2.92
C ASN A 128 -13.06 2.38 3.05
N VAL A 129 -13.89 2.24 4.08
CA VAL A 129 -14.82 1.11 4.21
C VAL A 129 -15.86 1.13 3.09
N LEU A 130 -16.55 2.24 2.87
CA LEU A 130 -17.53 2.38 1.78
C LEU A 130 -16.89 2.15 0.40
N TYR A 131 -15.67 2.64 0.21
CA TYR A 131 -14.89 2.39 -0.99
C TYR A 131 -14.53 0.92 -1.14
N SER A 132 -14.13 0.24 -0.07
CA SER A 132 -13.88 -1.21 -0.08
C SER A 132 -15.13 -1.99 -0.43
N PHE A 133 -16.33 -1.60 0.03
CA PHE A 133 -17.59 -2.19 -0.42
C PHE A 133 -17.79 -2.06 -1.93
N LEU A 134 -17.55 -0.87 -2.49
CA LEU A 134 -17.68 -0.63 -3.93
C LEU A 134 -16.70 -1.51 -4.73
N VAL A 135 -15.42 -1.54 -4.34
CA VAL A 135 -14.41 -2.36 -5.03
C VAL A 135 -14.74 -3.84 -4.90
N MET A 136 -15.10 -4.31 -3.70
CA MET A 136 -15.49 -5.69 -3.46
C MET A 136 -16.69 -6.09 -4.32
N PHE A 137 -17.70 -5.22 -4.44
CA PHE A 137 -18.85 -5.47 -5.29
C PHE A 137 -18.43 -5.66 -6.76
N CYS A 138 -17.57 -4.79 -7.29
CA CYS A 138 -17.04 -4.95 -8.65
C CYS A 138 -16.25 -6.26 -8.83
N VAL A 139 -15.46 -6.65 -7.83
CA VAL A 139 -14.71 -7.92 -7.84
C VAL A 139 -15.69 -9.11 -7.90
N MET A 140 -16.70 -9.15 -7.03
CA MET A 140 -17.71 -10.22 -7.02
C MET A 140 -18.44 -10.33 -8.36
N MET A 141 -18.92 -9.21 -8.89
CA MET A 141 -19.60 -9.18 -10.20
C MET A 141 -18.70 -9.70 -11.33
N THR A 142 -17.38 -9.49 -11.22
CA THR A 142 -16.41 -10.02 -12.19
C THR A 142 -16.29 -11.53 -12.07
N TYR A 143 -16.18 -12.07 -10.85
CA TYR A 143 -16.13 -13.52 -10.64
C TYR A 143 -17.41 -14.22 -11.09
N GLU A 144 -18.57 -13.69 -10.72
CA GLU A 144 -19.87 -14.23 -11.14
C GLU A 144 -20.07 -14.09 -12.65
N GLY A 145 -19.70 -12.95 -13.24
CA GLY A 145 -19.81 -12.71 -14.67
C GLY A 145 -18.91 -13.64 -15.50
N VAL A 146 -17.67 -13.87 -15.07
CA VAL A 146 -16.73 -14.78 -15.75
C VAL A 146 -17.20 -16.23 -15.64
N ASN A 147 -17.57 -16.68 -14.45
CA ASN A 147 -18.05 -18.06 -14.25
C ASN A 147 -19.39 -18.29 -14.99
N GLY A 148 -20.29 -17.30 -14.99
CA GLY A 148 -21.56 -17.36 -15.73
C GLY A 148 -21.37 -17.39 -17.24
N ALA A 149 -20.50 -16.54 -17.80
CA ALA A 149 -20.18 -16.54 -19.22
C ALA A 149 -19.51 -17.86 -19.66
N PHE A 150 -18.67 -18.44 -18.81
CA PHE A 150 -18.08 -19.75 -19.10
C PHE A 150 -19.14 -20.86 -19.13
N GLY A 151 -20.06 -20.87 -18.16
CA GLY A 151 -21.16 -21.83 -18.11
C GLY A 151 -22.08 -21.77 -19.33
N THR A 152 -22.36 -20.56 -19.86
CA THR A 152 -23.17 -20.41 -21.07
C THR A 152 -22.44 -20.85 -22.34
N ILE A 153 -21.13 -20.63 -22.44
CA ILE A 153 -20.33 -21.00 -23.62
C ILE A 153 -20.05 -22.52 -23.65
N THR A 154 -19.75 -23.12 -22.50
CA THR A 154 -19.34 -24.53 -22.42
C THR A 154 -20.49 -25.51 -22.14
N GLY A 155 -21.66 -24.99 -21.74
CA GLY A 155 -22.77 -25.81 -21.29
C GLY A 155 -22.53 -26.51 -19.95
N GLN A 156 -21.41 -26.22 -19.27
CA GLN A 156 -21.08 -26.77 -17.95
C GLN A 156 -21.35 -25.72 -16.88
N THR A 157 -22.54 -25.74 -16.27
CA THR A 157 -22.94 -24.76 -15.24
C THR A 157 -22.36 -25.07 -13.86
N ASP A 158 -21.90 -26.30 -13.63
CA ASP A 158 -21.50 -26.77 -12.30
C ASP A 158 -19.98 -26.71 -12.07
N VAL A 159 -19.21 -26.28 -13.08
CA VAL A 159 -17.75 -26.15 -12.99
C VAL A 159 -17.37 -24.70 -12.72
N VAL A 160 -16.87 -24.43 -11.53
CA VAL A 160 -16.28 -23.13 -11.18
C VAL A 160 -14.91 -23.04 -11.84
N LEU A 161 -14.82 -22.28 -12.94
CA LEU A 161 -13.56 -22.09 -13.68
C LEU A 161 -12.57 -21.24 -12.88
N PHE A 162 -13.04 -20.12 -12.32
CA PHE A 162 -12.22 -19.20 -11.54
C PHE A 162 -12.68 -19.20 -10.09
N GLY A 163 -11.95 -19.96 -9.26
CA GLY A 163 -12.05 -19.87 -7.81
C GLY A 163 -11.54 -18.53 -7.28
N ILE A 164 -12.08 -18.11 -6.13
CA ILE A 164 -11.59 -16.92 -5.43
C ILE A 164 -10.31 -17.31 -4.68
N GLU A 165 -9.18 -17.25 -5.37
CA GLU A 165 -7.85 -17.49 -4.79
C GLU A 165 -7.19 -16.18 -4.35
N PRO A 166 -6.33 -16.17 -3.31
CA PRO A 166 -5.72 -14.95 -2.79
C PRO A 166 -4.97 -14.12 -3.84
N VAL A 167 -4.23 -14.78 -4.73
CA VAL A 167 -3.43 -14.08 -5.76
C VAL A 167 -4.35 -13.47 -6.82
N THR A 168 -5.27 -14.26 -7.37
CA THR A 168 -6.22 -13.82 -8.40
C THR A 168 -7.12 -12.70 -7.87
N PHE A 169 -7.61 -12.86 -6.64
CA PHE A 169 -8.39 -11.83 -5.96
C PHE A 169 -7.58 -10.54 -5.80
N ALA A 170 -6.34 -10.64 -5.33
CA ALA A 170 -5.48 -9.47 -5.14
C ALA A 170 -5.26 -8.71 -6.46
N VAL A 171 -5.03 -9.44 -7.57
CA VAL A 171 -4.84 -8.85 -8.89
C VAL A 171 -6.12 -8.14 -9.34
N ILE A 172 -7.28 -8.79 -9.30
CA ILE A 172 -8.55 -8.19 -9.75
C ILE A 172 -8.92 -7.01 -8.86
N TYR A 173 -8.77 -7.14 -7.55
CA TYR A 173 -9.00 -6.05 -6.59
C TYR A 173 -8.09 -4.86 -6.90
N LEU A 174 -6.79 -5.09 -7.12
CA LEU A 174 -5.83 -4.05 -7.48
C LEU A 174 -6.20 -3.39 -8.81
N LEU A 175 -6.64 -4.16 -9.82
CA LEU A 175 -7.07 -3.60 -11.10
C LEU A 175 -8.23 -2.63 -10.93
N PHE A 176 -9.26 -2.99 -10.15
CA PHE A 176 -10.36 -2.08 -9.84
C PHE A 176 -9.90 -0.89 -9.00
N ASP A 177 -9.02 -1.09 -8.02
CA ASP A 177 -8.47 0.00 -7.21
C ASP A 177 -7.75 1.03 -8.08
N LEU A 178 -6.92 0.56 -9.02
CA LEU A 178 -6.21 1.40 -9.98
C LEU A 178 -7.17 2.09 -10.95
N PHE A 179 -8.22 1.41 -11.39
CA PHE A 179 -9.25 1.97 -12.24
C PHE A 179 -10.00 3.12 -11.56
N PHE A 180 -10.43 2.95 -10.30
CA PHE A 180 -11.08 4.02 -9.54
C PHE A 180 -10.14 5.19 -9.23
N LEU A 181 -8.86 4.90 -8.95
CA LEU A 181 -7.85 5.95 -8.82
C LEU A 181 -7.66 6.73 -10.13
N TRP A 182 -7.71 6.05 -11.28
CA TRP A 182 -7.68 6.70 -12.58
C TRP A 182 -8.92 7.59 -12.79
N ILE A 183 -10.13 7.09 -12.50
CA ILE A 183 -11.38 7.85 -12.56
C ILE A 183 -11.28 9.12 -11.70
N LYS A 184 -10.86 8.99 -10.43
CA LYS A 184 -10.67 10.12 -9.51
C LYS A 184 -9.75 11.19 -10.10
N ARG A 185 -8.64 10.77 -10.74
CA ARG A 185 -7.69 11.70 -11.38
C ARG A 185 -8.31 12.42 -12.56
N GLN A 186 -9.15 11.76 -13.37
CA GLN A 186 -9.86 12.41 -14.47
C GLN A 186 -10.85 13.46 -13.95
N PHE A 187 -11.67 13.13 -12.96
CA PHE A 187 -12.59 14.09 -12.35
C PHE A 187 -11.87 15.30 -11.76
N SER A 188 -10.74 15.07 -11.08
CA SER A 188 -9.94 16.15 -10.48
C SER A 188 -9.39 17.10 -11.55
N LYS A 189 -8.98 16.59 -12.72
CA LYS A 189 -8.55 17.40 -13.86
C LYS A 189 -9.69 18.23 -14.42
N ILE A 190 -10.85 17.61 -14.67
CA ILE A 190 -12.04 18.29 -15.20
C ILE A 190 -12.45 19.46 -14.28
N ILE A 191 -12.47 19.25 -12.96
CA ILE A 191 -12.81 20.29 -11.99
C ILE A 191 -11.76 21.40 -11.98
N ALA A 192 -10.47 21.06 -12.04
CA ALA A 192 -9.39 22.04 -12.08
C ALA A 192 -9.44 22.90 -13.36
N ASP A 193 -9.73 22.28 -14.51
CA ASP A 193 -9.86 22.97 -15.78
C ASP A 193 -11.11 23.87 -15.80
N ALA A 194 -12.22 23.42 -15.21
CA ALA A 194 -13.42 24.24 -15.04
C ALA A 194 -13.15 25.46 -14.16
N LYS A 195 -12.47 25.30 -13.02
CA LYS A 195 -12.08 26.43 -12.15
C LYS A 195 -11.18 27.43 -12.87
N ARG A 196 -10.19 26.95 -13.63
CA ARG A 196 -9.28 27.82 -14.40
C ARG A 196 -10.00 28.62 -15.48
N LYS A 197 -11.07 28.08 -16.08
CA LYS A 197 -11.89 28.82 -17.05
C LYS A 197 -12.69 29.93 -16.36
N VAL A 198 -13.34 29.62 -15.23
CA VAL A 198 -14.09 30.61 -14.44
C VAL A 198 -13.18 31.75 -13.93
N GLU A 199 -11.97 31.43 -13.47
CA GLU A 199 -10.99 32.44 -13.02
C GLU A 199 -10.44 33.32 -14.15
N LYS A 200 -10.46 32.83 -15.40
CA LYS A 200 -10.00 33.57 -16.58
C LYS A 200 -11.07 34.42 -17.25
N GLY A 201 -12.32 34.37 -16.78
CA GLY A 201 -13.39 35.25 -17.25
C GLY A 201 -13.91 34.93 -18.66
N ASP A 202 -13.96 33.64 -19.02
CA ASP A 202 -14.75 33.13 -20.15
C ASP A 202 -16.10 32.56 -19.66
#